data_AF-A0A6B2T9I0-F1
#
_entry.id   AF-A0A6B2T9I0-F1
#
_cell.length_a   1.000
_cell.length_b   1.000
_cell.length_c   1.000
_cell.angle_alpha   90.00
_cell.angle_beta   90.00
_cell.angle_gamma   90.00
#
_symmetry.space_group_name_H-M   'P 1'
#
loop_
_entity.id
_entity.type
_entity.pdbx_description
1 polymer ?
#
loop_
_entity_poly.entity_id
_entity_poly.type
_entity_poly.pdbx_seq_one_letter_code
_entity_poly.pdbx_strand_id
1 'polypeptide(L)'
;VVRPERMRANLGLTAGQVVSERLAAHLAPRLGRSAARELLTRASQQAQDSGRPLGQILAELPALAGVVSGAELARLLDPRGYTGAAGALVDRALRE
;
A
#
# COMPACT_ATOMS: atom_id res chain seq x y z
N VAL A 1 -20.04 -14.34 14.84
CA VAL A 1 -19.91 -14.87 13.45
C VAL A 1 -18.93 -14.00 12.68
N VAL A 2 -17.94 -14.60 12.01
CA VAL A 2 -16.96 -13.88 11.17
C VAL A 2 -17.56 -13.61 9.78
N ARG A 3 -17.26 -12.43 9.18
CA ARG A 3 -17.73 -12.03 7.84
C ARG A 3 -16.54 -11.63 6.94
N PRO A 4 -15.87 -12.60 6.27
CA PRO A 4 -14.66 -12.33 5.49
C PRO A 4 -14.86 -11.30 4.38
N GLU A 5 -16.00 -11.34 3.69
CA GLU A 5 -16.28 -10.38 2.61
C GLU A 5 -16.43 -8.94 3.14
N ARG A 6 -16.97 -8.76 4.34
CA ARG A 6 -17.06 -7.44 4.97
C ARG A 6 -15.71 -6.95 5.46
N MET A 7 -14.86 -7.84 5.97
CA MET A 7 -13.46 -7.50 6.29
C MET A 7 -12.71 -7.05 5.03
N ARG A 8 -12.87 -7.78 3.91
CA ARG A 8 -12.26 -7.43 2.63
C ARG A 8 -12.78 -6.10 2.08
N ALA A 9 -14.08 -5.86 2.13
CA ALA A 9 -14.68 -4.58 1.72
C ALA A 9 -14.15 -3.42 2.56
N ASN A 10 -14.00 -3.61 3.87
CA ASN A 10 -13.47 -2.57 4.77
C ASN A 10 -12.03 -2.17 4.44
N LEU A 11 -11.20 -3.09 3.94
CA LEU A 11 -9.83 -2.76 3.48
C LEU A 11 -9.85 -1.78 2.29
N GLY A 12 -10.90 -1.80 1.48
CA GLY A 12 -11.09 -0.88 0.36
C GLY A 12 -11.45 0.55 0.76
N LEU A 13 -11.91 0.79 2.00
CA LEU A 13 -12.39 2.10 2.45
C LEU A 13 -11.31 3.20 2.42
N THR A 14 -10.03 2.82 2.50
CA THR A 14 -8.90 3.75 2.45
C THR A 14 -8.30 3.91 1.05
N ALA A 15 -8.90 3.28 0.04
CA ALA A 15 -8.42 3.30 -1.35
C ALA A 15 -6.91 3.00 -1.50
N GLY A 16 -6.42 2.03 -0.72
CA GLY A 16 -5.02 1.57 -0.74
C GLY A 16 -4.08 2.30 0.23
N GLN A 17 -4.53 3.35 0.92
CA GLN A 17 -3.67 4.11 1.84
C GLN A 17 -3.27 3.32 3.08
N VAL A 18 -4.10 2.36 3.53
CA VAL A 18 -3.80 1.49 4.69
C VAL A 18 -2.50 0.68 4.53
N VAL A 19 -2.00 0.52 3.30
CA VAL A 19 -0.72 -0.17 3.01
C VAL A 19 0.34 0.73 2.37
N SER A 20 0.16 2.06 2.42
CA SER A 20 1.08 3.02 1.79
C SER A 20 2.52 2.99 2.34
N GLU A 21 2.72 2.59 3.60
CA GLU A 21 4.06 2.47 4.20
C GLU A 21 4.95 1.45 3.45
N ARG A 22 4.36 0.36 2.95
CA ARG A 22 5.08 -0.65 2.15
C ARG A 22 5.72 -0.03 0.91
N LEU A 23 5.04 0.95 0.29
CA LEU A 23 5.59 1.64 -0.88
C LEU A 23 6.83 2.46 -0.52
N ALA A 24 6.89 3.06 0.67
CA ALA A 24 8.04 3.85 1.09
C ALA A 24 9.29 2.97 1.17
N ALA A 25 9.15 1.79 1.80
CA ALA A 25 10.23 0.81 1.88
C ALA A 25 10.64 0.27 0.49
N HIS A 26 9.67 0.04 -0.40
CA HIS A 26 9.93 -0.47 -1.73
C HIS A 26 10.60 0.58 -2.66
N LEU A 27 10.23 1.84 -2.54
CA LEU A 27 10.75 2.94 -3.37
C LEU A 27 12.07 3.52 -2.84
N ALA A 28 12.37 3.37 -1.55
CA ALA A 28 13.57 3.93 -0.94
C ALA A 28 14.90 3.54 -1.64
N PRO A 29 15.11 2.29 -2.12
CA PRO A 29 16.32 1.94 -2.87
C PRO A 29 16.45 2.65 -4.22
N ARG A 30 15.34 3.08 -4.83
CA ARG A 30 15.31 3.71 -6.17
C ARG A 30 15.31 5.24 -6.09
N LEU A 31 14.65 5.81 -5.08
CA LEU A 31 14.43 7.27 -4.95
C LEU A 31 15.18 7.90 -3.78
N GLY A 32 15.68 7.09 -2.84
CA GLY A 32 16.15 7.55 -1.54
C GLY A 32 15.02 7.61 -0.51
N ARG A 33 15.35 7.31 0.76
CA ARG A 33 14.37 7.16 1.85
C ARG A 33 13.56 8.43 2.12
N SER A 34 14.21 9.60 2.15
CA SER A 34 13.53 10.87 2.39
C SER A 34 12.57 11.23 1.26
N ALA A 35 13.06 11.16 0.01
CA ALA A 35 12.26 11.49 -1.16
C ALA A 35 11.07 10.54 -1.34
N ALA A 36 11.25 9.24 -1.13
CA ALA A 36 10.15 8.26 -1.18
C ALA A 36 9.05 8.57 -0.15
N ARG A 37 9.44 8.95 1.07
CA ARG A 37 8.50 9.29 2.14
C ARG A 37 7.76 10.58 1.85
N GLU A 38 8.46 11.63 1.42
CA GLU A 38 7.86 12.92 1.06
C GLU A 38 6.88 12.79 -0.11
N LEU A 39 7.25 12.04 -1.15
CA LEU A 39 6.38 11.75 -2.30
C LEU A 39 5.09 11.06 -1.86
N LEU A 40 5.19 10.01 -1.03
CA LEU A 40 4.02 9.26 -0.56
C LEU A 40 3.13 10.08 0.37
N THR A 41 3.70 10.92 1.23
CA THR A 41 2.93 11.84 2.07
C THR A 41 2.11 12.79 1.20
N ARG A 42 2.73 13.43 0.20
CA ARG A 42 2.03 14.34 -0.72
C ARG A 42 0.94 13.63 -1.52
N ALA A 43 1.26 12.46 -2.09
CA ALA A 43 0.30 11.69 -2.87
C ALA A 43 -0.89 11.20 -2.02
N SER A 44 -0.65 10.81 -0.76
CA SER A 44 -1.70 10.39 0.17
C SER A 44 -2.60 11.55 0.56
N GLN A 45 -2.03 12.73 0.81
CA GLN A 45 -2.82 13.94 1.08
C GLN A 45 -3.68 14.30 -0.14
N GLN A 46 -3.10 14.30 -1.34
CA GLN A 46 -3.84 14.57 -2.57
C GLN A 46 -4.97 13.55 -2.81
N ALA A 47 -4.75 12.27 -2.49
CA ALA A 47 -5.79 11.23 -2.58
C ALA A 47 -6.95 11.50 -1.62
N GLN A 48 -6.66 11.96 -0.41
CA GLN A 48 -7.70 12.36 0.54
C GLN A 48 -8.47 13.59 0.05
N ASP A 49 -7.76 14.63 -0.37
CA ASP A 49 -8.38 15.90 -0.76
C ASP A 49 -9.24 15.76 -2.03
N SER A 50 -8.81 14.91 -2.97
CA SER A 50 -9.51 14.69 -4.25
C SER A 50 -10.50 13.54 -4.24
N GLY A 51 -10.51 12.70 -3.19
CA GLY A 51 -11.27 11.45 -3.14
C GLY A 51 -10.83 10.41 -4.18
N ARG A 52 -9.68 10.60 -4.84
CA ARG A 52 -9.17 9.68 -5.86
C ARG A 52 -8.33 8.57 -5.22
N PRO A 53 -8.32 7.34 -5.78
CA PRO A 53 -7.47 6.27 -5.29
C PRO A 53 -5.99 6.63 -5.36
N LEU A 54 -5.23 6.32 -4.30
CA LEU A 54 -3.79 6.61 -4.22
C LEU A 54 -3.02 6.05 -5.42
N GLY A 55 -3.37 4.84 -5.88
CA GLY A 55 -2.74 4.22 -7.04
C GLY A 55 -2.88 5.00 -8.34
N GLN A 56 -4.00 5.71 -8.54
CA GLN A 56 -4.18 6.54 -9.73
C GLN A 56 -3.28 7.78 -9.68
N ILE A 57 -3.22 8.44 -8.53
CA ILE A 57 -2.35 9.60 -8.33
C ILE A 57 -0.89 9.21 -8.55
N LEU A 58 -0.45 8.11 -7.94
CA LEU A 58 0.92 7.62 -8.07
C LEU A 58 1.28 7.24 -9.52
N ALA A 59 0.34 6.67 -10.29
CA ALA A 59 0.56 6.33 -11.70
C ALA A 59 0.75 7.56 -12.59
N GLU A 60 0.23 8.73 -12.18
CA GLU A 60 0.36 10.01 -12.90
C GLU A 60 1.63 10.77 -12.54
N LEU A 61 2.37 10.37 -11.49
CA LEU A 61 3.56 11.08 -11.04
C LEU A 61 4.76 10.82 -11.98
N PRO A 62 5.34 11.86 -12.59
CA PRO A 62 6.54 11.71 -13.43
C PRO A 62 7.72 11.10 -12.68
N ALA A 63 7.83 11.37 -11.37
CA ALA A 63 8.87 10.81 -10.49
C ALA A 63 8.82 9.27 -10.36
N LEU A 64 7.70 8.64 -10.74
CA LEU A 64 7.52 7.19 -10.73
C LEU A 64 7.60 6.57 -12.13
N ALA A 65 7.64 7.38 -13.19
CA ALA A 65 7.76 6.89 -14.55
C ALA A 65 9.08 6.12 -14.73
N GLY A 66 8.98 4.85 -15.15
CA GLY A 66 10.13 3.95 -15.28
C GLY A 66 10.72 3.45 -13.95
N VAL A 67 10.27 3.97 -12.81
CA VAL A 67 10.73 3.54 -11.48
C VAL A 67 9.89 2.38 -10.97
N VAL A 68 8.57 2.39 -11.18
CA VAL A 68 7.65 1.34 -10.77
C VAL A 68 6.59 1.15 -11.85
N SER A 69 6.32 -0.09 -12.25
CA SER A 69 5.27 -0.36 -13.23
C SER A 69 3.88 -0.23 -12.61
N GLY A 70 2.85 0.04 -13.41
CA GLY A 70 1.47 0.08 -12.94
C GLY A 70 1.03 -1.24 -12.29
N ALA A 71 1.48 -2.39 -12.82
CA ALA A 71 1.20 -3.70 -12.24
C ALA A 71 1.90 -3.91 -10.89
N GLU A 72 3.16 -3.47 -10.77
CA GLU A 72 3.89 -3.50 -9.50
C GLU A 72 3.23 -2.60 -8.46
N LEU A 73 2.80 -1.40 -8.86
CA LEU A 73 2.09 -0.46 -8.01
C LEU A 73 0.75 -1.03 -7.51
N ALA A 74 -0.05 -1.63 -8.41
CA ALA A 74 -1.32 -2.27 -8.05
C ALA A 74 -1.11 -3.41 -7.04
N ARG A 75 -0.05 -4.22 -7.22
CA ARG A 75 0.30 -5.30 -6.29
C ARG A 75 0.75 -4.77 -4.93
N LEU A 76 1.52 -3.68 -4.89
CA LEU A 76 2.00 -3.08 -3.63
C LEU A 76 0.88 -2.42 -2.84
N LEU A 77 -0.15 -1.91 -3.53
CA LEU A 77 -1.34 -1.29 -2.93
C LEU A 77 -2.46 -2.30 -2.60
N ASP A 78 -2.29 -3.59 -2.92
CA ASP A 78 -3.24 -4.64 -2.53
C ASP A 78 -3.04 -5.02 -1.05
N PRO A 79 -3.99 -4.69 -0.16
CA PRO A 79 -3.87 -4.98 1.27
C PRO A 79 -3.87 -6.47 1.58
N ARG A 80 -4.39 -7.32 0.68
CA ARG A 80 -4.44 -8.78 0.88
C ARG A 80 -3.04 -9.41 0.88
N GLY A 81 -2.10 -8.82 0.15
CA GLY A 81 -0.73 -9.32 0.02
C GLY A 81 0.23 -8.77 1.07
N TYR A 82 -0.27 -8.16 2.15
CA TYR A 82 0.57 -7.47 3.14
C TYR A 82 0.12 -7.71 4.59
N THR A 83 0.03 -8.97 4.99
CA THR A 83 -0.35 -9.38 6.36
C THR A 83 0.86 -9.60 7.28
N GLY A 84 2.08 -9.31 6.82
CA GLY A 84 3.31 -9.53 7.58
C GLY A 84 3.47 -10.98 8.07
N ALA A 85 3.91 -11.13 9.32
CA ALA A 85 4.13 -12.44 9.94
C ALA A 85 2.85 -13.09 10.53
N ALA A 86 1.66 -12.55 10.26
CA ALA A 86 0.42 -13.00 10.91
C ALA A 86 0.20 -14.53 10.81
N GLY A 87 0.39 -15.11 9.63
CA GLY A 87 0.26 -16.57 9.43
C GLY A 87 1.26 -17.36 10.27
N ALA A 88 2.54 -17.00 10.20
CA ALA A 88 3.60 -17.69 10.96
C ALA A 88 3.41 -17.58 12.48
N LEU A 89 2.90 -16.45 12.97
CA LEU A 89 2.59 -16.26 14.40
C LEU A 89 1.41 -17.12 14.87
N VAL A 90 0.37 -17.24 14.04
CA VAL A 90 -0.77 -18.14 14.31
C VAL A 90 -0.30 -19.59 14.34
N ASP A 91 0.49 -20.01 13.36
CA ASP A 91 1.03 -21.37 13.31
C ASP A 91 1.90 -21.69 14.53
N ARG A 92 2.68 -20.71 15.03
CA ARG A 92 3.47 -20.89 16.25
C ARG A 92 2.56 -21.09 17.46
N ALA A 93 1.55 -20.24 17.63
CA ALA A 93 0.63 -20.31 18.78
C ALA A 93 -0.19 -21.60 18.83
N LEU A 94 -0.45 -22.24 17.69
CA LEU A 94 -1.15 -23.53 17.63
C LEU A 94 -0.26 -24.75 17.93
N ARG A 95 1.07 -24.56 17.95
CA ARG A 95 2.05 -25.62 18.23
C ARG A 95 2.57 -25.61 19.68
N GLU A 96 2.22 -24.59 20.45
CA GLU A 96 2.43 -24.50 21.90
C GLU A 96 1.25 -25.14 22.65
#